data_AF-A0A842Y7Q0-F1
#
_entry.id   AF-A0A842Y7Q0-F1
#
_cell.length_a   1.000
_cell.length_b   1.000
_cell.length_c   1.000
_cell.angle_alpha   90.00
_cell.angle_beta   90.00
_cell.angle_gamma   90.00
#
_symmetry.space_group_name_H-M   'P 1'
#
loop_
_entity.id
_entity.type
_entity.pdbx_description
1 polymer ?
#
loop_
_entity_poly.entity_id
_entity_poly.type
_entity_poly.pdbx_seq_one_letter_code
_entity_poly.pdbx_strand_id
1 'polypeptide(L)'
;MNKYLTVKRIEFAVTYLCNARCRHCYSIHSEGAFPAHIDKSLALEIVRKVGRKYKLESIMTFGGEPLLFPEIVCVIHKEAASVGIPLREVITNGYWSNNSGRIKEIAKNLAESGVNSIIISVDAFHQEHVPLDIIRKTAEACLQARIEDVSWDPCWVISEDDDNRYNRKTKFILKELEDLPIRNSGGNMMEPEGLALVNLKEFLPPRKKIPAGKCGDIPYTEPLDSIKCVCVEPDGRIAVCNDFYIGNASKTDIVDLIESYDPFKIPEMKAIIENGMKGLIDWARTKGVEPDPEGYYSICQMCTNIRKSKQKLK
;
A
#
# COMPACT_ATOMS: atom_id res chain seq x y z
N MET A 1 12.70 -13.44 -19.31
CA MET A 1 11.68 -12.63 -18.63
C MET A 1 10.42 -13.48 -18.49
N ASN A 2 9.79 -13.46 -17.32
CA ASN A 2 8.53 -14.18 -17.09
C ASN A 2 7.41 -13.54 -17.93
N LYS A 3 6.52 -14.35 -18.52
CA LYS A 3 5.45 -13.85 -19.41
C LYS A 3 4.25 -13.23 -18.66
N TYR A 4 4.07 -13.56 -17.39
CA TYR A 4 2.95 -13.12 -16.55
C TYR A 4 3.33 -12.02 -15.57
N LEU A 5 4.64 -11.83 -15.34
CA LEU A 5 5.16 -10.87 -14.38
C LEU A 5 6.39 -10.17 -14.98
N THR A 6 6.26 -8.87 -15.21
CA THR A 6 7.36 -7.99 -15.65
C THR A 6 7.51 -6.86 -14.64
N VAL A 7 8.37 -7.05 -13.63
CA VAL A 7 8.51 -6.08 -12.54
C VAL A 7 8.96 -4.72 -13.07
N LYS A 8 8.11 -3.72 -12.85
CA LYS A 8 8.35 -2.30 -13.06
C LYS A 8 8.40 -1.53 -11.74
N ARG A 9 7.72 -2.03 -10.71
CA ARG A 9 7.66 -1.41 -9.38
C ARG A 9 7.92 -2.44 -8.30
N ILE A 10 8.67 -2.03 -7.28
CA ILE A 10 8.76 -2.76 -6.01
C ILE A 10 8.17 -1.86 -4.93
N GLU A 11 7.32 -2.42 -4.09
CA GLU A 11 6.78 -1.75 -2.93
C GLU A 11 7.25 -2.44 -1.67
N PHE A 12 7.53 -1.68 -0.63
CA PHE A 12 7.92 -2.19 0.67
C PHE A 12 6.89 -1.71 1.70
N ALA A 13 6.13 -2.66 2.24
CA ALA A 13 5.46 -2.46 3.52
C ALA A 13 6.55 -2.53 4.60
N VAL A 14 7.17 -1.39 4.91
CA VAL A 14 8.34 -1.33 5.82
C VAL A 14 7.96 -1.81 7.21
N THR A 15 6.77 -1.45 7.67
CA THR A 15 6.18 -1.83 8.94
C THR A 15 4.66 -1.75 8.83
N TYR A 16 3.94 -2.54 9.64
CA TYR A 16 2.50 -2.34 9.88
C TYR A 16 2.20 -1.64 11.20
N LEU A 17 3.23 -1.20 11.94
CA LEU A 17 3.07 -0.31 13.08
C LEU A 17 2.73 1.09 12.59
N CYS A 18 1.86 1.79 13.31
CA CYS A 18 1.49 3.16 13.02
C CYS A 18 1.26 3.93 14.32
N ASN A 19 1.65 5.20 14.33
CA ASN A 19 1.36 6.15 15.41
C ASN A 19 -0.01 6.83 15.26
N ALA A 20 -0.77 6.50 14.21
CA ALA A 20 -2.16 6.91 14.02
C ALA A 20 -3.09 5.68 14.00
N ARG A 21 -4.38 5.90 14.28
CA ARG A 21 -5.43 4.86 14.27
C ARG A 21 -6.66 5.31 13.48
N CYS A 22 -6.41 5.79 12.26
CA CYS A 22 -7.41 6.42 11.40
C CYS A 22 -8.65 5.54 11.21
N ARG A 23 -9.84 6.15 11.23
CA ARG A 23 -11.12 5.43 11.15
C ARG A 23 -11.30 4.60 9.88
N HIS A 24 -10.63 4.97 8.79
CA HIS A 24 -10.69 4.30 7.49
C HIS A 24 -9.51 3.33 7.25
N CYS A 25 -8.60 3.15 8.22
CA CYS A 25 -7.39 2.36 8.00
C CYS A 25 -7.72 0.93 7.55
N TYR A 26 -7.19 0.55 6.38
CA TYR A 26 -7.40 -0.78 5.79
C TYR A 26 -6.31 -1.79 6.21
N SER A 27 -5.11 -1.31 6.57
CA SER A 27 -3.98 -2.15 6.99
C SER A 27 -4.07 -2.53 8.47
N ILE A 28 -5.08 -3.34 8.81
CA ILE A 28 -5.29 -3.85 10.17
C ILE A 28 -4.81 -5.29 10.26
N HIS A 29 -3.82 -5.52 11.10
CA HIS A 29 -3.22 -6.82 11.32
C HIS A 29 -3.32 -7.21 12.79
N SER A 30 -3.47 -8.52 13.05
CA SER A 30 -3.44 -9.02 14.43
C SER A 30 -2.04 -8.85 15.03
N GLU A 31 -1.98 -8.68 16.35
CA GLU A 31 -0.72 -8.62 17.08
C GLU A 31 0.15 -9.86 16.77
N GLY A 32 1.43 -9.63 16.47
CA GLY A 32 2.38 -10.68 16.11
C GLY A 32 2.20 -11.30 14.72
N ALA A 33 1.26 -10.83 13.88
CA ALA A 33 1.09 -11.34 12.52
C ALA A 33 2.31 -11.08 11.62
N PHE A 34 3.04 -10.00 11.90
CA PHE A 34 4.23 -9.57 11.19
C PHE A 34 5.29 -9.10 12.19
N PRO A 35 6.58 -9.16 11.83
CA PRO A 35 7.63 -8.50 12.63
C PRO A 35 7.40 -6.99 12.65
N ALA A 36 8.06 -6.32 13.59
CA ALA A 36 7.93 -4.87 13.75
C ALA A 36 8.31 -4.09 12.48
N HIS A 37 9.27 -4.58 11.70
CA HIS A 37 9.66 -4.01 10.41
C HIS A 37 10.36 -5.06 9.54
N ILE A 38 10.52 -4.77 8.25
CA ILE A 38 11.36 -5.55 7.33
C ILE A 38 12.82 -5.60 7.79
N ASP A 39 13.46 -6.76 7.65
CA ASP A 39 14.90 -6.86 7.88
C ASP A 39 15.66 -5.96 6.90
N LYS A 40 16.53 -5.12 7.44
CA LYS A 40 17.27 -4.11 6.68
C LYS A 40 18.20 -4.74 5.64
N SER A 41 18.85 -5.85 5.96
CA SER A 41 19.79 -6.52 5.06
C SER A 41 19.04 -7.21 3.91
N LEU A 42 17.91 -7.84 4.23
CA LEU A 42 17.02 -8.45 3.24
C LEU A 42 16.46 -7.39 2.28
N ALA A 43 15.98 -6.26 2.79
CA ALA A 43 15.46 -5.19 1.94
C ALA A 43 16.51 -4.67 0.97
N LEU A 44 17.75 -4.44 1.46
CA LEU A 44 18.88 -4.04 0.64
C LEU A 44 19.20 -5.07 -0.46
N GLU A 45 19.22 -6.35 -0.10
CA GLU A 45 19.49 -7.44 -1.03
C GLU A 45 18.43 -7.53 -2.13
N ILE A 46 17.16 -7.39 -1.77
CA ILE A 46 16.04 -7.38 -2.72
C ILE A 46 16.21 -6.24 -3.74
N VAL A 47 16.39 -5.00 -3.27
CA VAL A 47 16.55 -3.83 -4.15
C VAL A 47 17.73 -4.03 -5.10
N ARG A 48 18.86 -4.49 -4.58
CA ARG A 48 20.07 -4.74 -5.37
C ARG A 48 19.84 -5.79 -6.45
N LYS A 49 19.27 -6.94 -6.10
CA LYS A 49 19.10 -8.06 -7.03
C LYS A 49 18.08 -7.72 -8.11
N VAL A 50 16.91 -7.21 -7.72
CA VAL A 50 15.85 -6.88 -8.66
C VAL A 50 16.25 -5.67 -9.52
N GLY A 51 16.83 -4.62 -8.93
CA GLY A 51 17.26 -3.42 -9.65
C GLY A 51 18.41 -3.64 -10.65
N ARG A 52 19.29 -4.62 -10.41
CA ARG A 52 20.32 -5.01 -11.39
C ARG A 52 19.80 -5.90 -12.51
N LYS A 53 18.77 -6.72 -12.22
CA LYS A 53 18.21 -7.69 -13.16
C LYS A 53 17.14 -7.07 -14.07
N TYR A 54 16.35 -6.13 -13.55
CA TYR A 54 15.20 -5.55 -14.24
C TYR A 54 15.30 -4.03 -14.30
N LYS A 55 14.76 -3.44 -15.37
CA LYS A 55 14.63 -1.99 -15.50
C LYS A 55 13.37 -1.51 -14.78
N LEU A 56 13.52 -1.21 -13.49
CA LEU A 56 12.46 -0.68 -12.65
C LEU A 56 12.16 0.77 -13.00
N GLU A 57 10.89 1.12 -12.95
CA GLU A 57 10.36 2.47 -13.14
C GLU A 57 10.19 3.18 -11.80
N SER A 58 9.85 2.45 -10.73
CA SER A 58 9.66 3.03 -9.41
C SER A 58 9.95 2.07 -8.26
N ILE A 59 10.18 2.65 -7.09
CA ILE A 59 10.16 1.96 -5.80
C ILE A 59 9.37 2.82 -4.81
N MET A 60 8.59 2.17 -3.95
CA MET A 60 7.80 2.86 -2.92
C MET A 60 7.98 2.20 -1.56
N THR A 61 8.16 3.00 -0.52
CA THR A 61 8.06 2.56 0.87
C THR A 61 6.78 3.10 1.51
N PHE A 62 6.00 2.21 2.11
CA PHE A 62 4.73 2.52 2.75
C PHE A 62 4.49 1.54 3.92
N GLY A 63 3.25 1.44 4.41
CA GLY A 63 2.80 0.43 5.35
C GLY A 63 1.78 1.01 6.33
N GLY A 64 2.04 0.85 7.63
CA GLY A 64 1.51 1.73 8.66
C GLY A 64 2.15 3.12 8.54
N GLU A 65 3.06 3.47 9.45
CA GLU A 65 3.92 4.65 9.29
C GLU A 65 5.38 4.22 9.06
N PRO A 66 5.89 4.27 7.81
CA PRO A 66 7.24 3.79 7.51
C PRO A 66 8.34 4.60 8.21
N LEU A 67 8.08 5.88 8.54
CA LEU A 67 9.06 6.76 9.19
C LEU A 67 9.08 6.65 10.71
N LEU A 68 8.46 5.60 11.26
CA LEU A 68 8.87 5.02 12.54
C LEU A 68 10.26 4.37 12.45
N PHE A 69 10.68 3.93 11.25
CA PHE A 69 11.97 3.30 10.96
C PHE A 69 12.69 4.02 9.79
N PRO A 70 12.99 5.33 9.93
CA PRO A 70 13.52 6.14 8.84
C PRO A 70 14.87 5.63 8.30
N GLU A 71 15.68 4.96 9.13
CA GLU A 71 16.95 4.37 8.73
C GLU A 71 16.80 3.19 7.75
N ILE A 72 15.68 2.46 7.81
CA ILE A 72 15.38 1.38 6.87
C ILE A 72 14.92 1.98 5.54
N VAL A 73 14.01 2.96 5.61
CA VAL A 73 13.54 3.73 4.44
C VAL A 73 14.72 4.33 3.68
N CYS A 74 15.62 5.01 4.39
CA CYS A 74 16.80 5.62 3.77
C CYS A 74 17.73 4.58 3.10
N VAL A 75 17.89 3.39 3.69
CA VAL A 75 18.76 2.36 3.08
C VAL A 75 18.13 1.75 1.82
N ILE A 76 16.81 1.53 1.81
CA ILE A 76 16.07 1.08 0.63
C ILE A 76 16.25 2.08 -0.51
N HIS A 77 15.97 3.36 -0.25
CA HIS A 77 16.03 4.39 -1.29
C HIS A 77 17.46 4.71 -1.75
N LYS A 78 18.45 4.61 -0.86
CA LYS A 78 19.86 4.78 -1.22
C LYS A 78 20.35 3.69 -2.18
N GLU A 79 19.97 2.44 -1.96
CA GLU A 79 20.29 1.35 -2.91
C GLU A 79 19.48 1.49 -4.20
N ALA A 80 18.21 1.94 -4.12
CA ALA A 80 17.40 2.21 -5.31
C ALA A 80 18.01 3.30 -6.20
N ALA A 81 18.55 4.36 -5.60
CA ALA A 81 19.30 5.38 -6.32
C ALA A 81 20.59 4.81 -6.95
N SER A 82 21.32 3.97 -6.23
CA SER A 82 22.60 3.40 -6.71
C SER A 82 22.42 2.44 -7.89
N VAL A 83 21.29 1.73 -7.96
CA VAL A 83 20.92 0.86 -9.09
C VAL A 83 20.11 1.59 -10.17
N GLY A 84 19.88 2.90 -10.02
CA GLY A 84 19.31 3.75 -11.07
C GLY A 84 17.78 3.69 -11.22
N ILE A 85 17.04 3.32 -10.17
CA ILE A 85 15.56 3.37 -10.17
C ILE A 85 15.14 4.85 -10.14
N PRO A 86 14.39 5.38 -11.14
CA PRO A 86 14.23 6.82 -11.31
C PRO A 86 13.21 7.46 -10.35
N LEU A 87 12.10 6.79 -10.04
CA LEU A 87 11.08 7.27 -9.10
C LEU A 87 11.21 6.54 -7.75
N ARG A 88 11.35 7.30 -6.67
CA ARG A 88 11.67 6.80 -5.32
C ARG A 88 10.73 7.48 -4.32
N GLU A 89 9.63 6.79 -4.03
CA GLU A 89 8.45 7.32 -3.36
C GLU A 89 8.35 6.89 -1.89
N VAL A 90 7.83 7.78 -1.05
CA VAL A 90 7.42 7.49 0.33
C VAL A 90 5.98 7.93 0.54
N ILE A 91 5.10 7.01 0.95
CA ILE A 91 3.77 7.36 1.47
C ILE A 91 3.88 7.42 3.00
N THR A 92 3.44 8.52 3.61
CA THR A 92 3.53 8.76 5.05
C THR A 92 2.33 9.54 5.56
N ASN A 93 1.95 9.35 6.82
CA ASN A 93 0.96 10.18 7.50
C ASN A 93 1.53 11.55 7.95
N GLY A 94 2.84 11.78 7.74
CA GLY A 94 3.51 13.05 8.04
C GLY A 94 3.91 13.24 9.51
N TYR A 95 3.58 12.30 10.40
CA TYR A 95 3.90 12.39 11.83
C TYR A 95 5.20 11.65 12.18
N TRP A 96 6.33 12.29 11.94
CA TRP A 96 7.64 11.64 12.16
C TRP A 96 8.19 11.85 13.56
N SER A 97 7.85 12.97 14.20
CA SER A 97 8.35 13.38 15.50
C SER A 97 7.58 14.60 16.02
N ASN A 98 7.56 14.82 17.33
CA ASN A 98 7.13 16.10 17.93
C ASN A 98 8.22 17.17 17.95
N ASN A 99 9.47 16.79 17.65
CA ASN A 99 10.62 17.68 17.65
C ASN A 99 10.94 18.14 16.22
N SER A 100 10.81 19.45 15.97
CA SER A 100 11.07 20.06 14.66
C SER A 100 12.49 19.85 14.13
N GLY A 101 13.50 19.77 15.01
CA GLY A 101 14.88 19.45 14.64
C GLY A 101 14.99 18.03 14.08
N ARG A 102 14.33 17.07 14.72
CA ARG A 102 14.27 15.68 14.24
C ARG A 102 13.49 15.53 12.94
N ILE A 103 12.41 16.30 12.75
CA ILE A 103 11.68 16.33 11.46
C ILE A 103 12.62 16.77 10.33
N LYS A 104 13.36 17.87 10.54
CA LYS A 104 14.35 18.37 9.57
C LYS A 104 15.46 17.38 9.28
N GLU A 105 15.96 16.70 10.31
CA GLU A 105 16.96 15.64 10.16
C GLU A 105 16.44 14.48 9.31
N ILE A 106 15.22 14.00 9.57
CA ILE A 106 14.60 12.93 8.78
C ILE A 106 14.41 13.38 7.32
N ALA A 107 13.86 14.58 7.09
CA ALA A 107 13.70 15.11 5.73
C ALA A 107 15.02 15.19 4.96
N LYS A 108 16.07 15.67 5.62
CA LYS A 108 17.43 15.73 5.06
C LYS A 108 17.95 14.34 4.72
N ASN A 109 17.83 13.38 5.63
CA ASN A 109 18.29 12.01 5.41
C ASN A 109 17.54 11.33 4.26
N LEU A 110 16.24 11.59 4.12
CA LEU A 110 15.44 11.10 2.99
C LEU A 110 15.95 11.67 1.66
N ALA A 111 16.16 12.99 1.58
CA ALA A 111 16.71 13.63 0.39
C ALA A 111 18.12 13.11 0.05
N GLU A 112 19.01 13.00 1.03
CA GLU A 112 20.38 12.46 0.84
C GLU A 112 20.40 10.98 0.46
N SER A 113 19.37 10.21 0.85
CA SER A 113 19.17 8.84 0.40
C SER A 113 18.62 8.74 -1.03
N GLY A 114 18.24 9.86 -1.62
CA GLY A 114 17.73 9.95 -2.98
C GLY A 114 16.21 9.90 -3.09
N VAL A 115 15.44 9.90 -2.00
CA VAL A 115 13.97 10.05 -2.09
C VAL A 115 13.65 11.32 -2.88
N ASN A 116 12.81 11.18 -3.90
CA ASN A 116 12.42 12.32 -4.74
C ASN A 116 10.92 12.55 -4.82
N SER A 117 10.09 11.65 -4.29
CA SER A 117 8.65 11.89 -4.13
C SER A 117 8.18 11.51 -2.72
N ILE A 118 7.48 12.45 -2.06
CA ILE A 118 6.81 12.22 -0.78
C ILE A 118 5.33 12.53 -0.93
N ILE A 119 4.51 11.58 -0.52
CA ILE A 119 3.06 11.61 -0.57
C ILE A 119 2.59 11.64 0.90
N ILE A 120 2.08 12.79 1.34
CA ILE A 120 1.67 13.02 2.72
C ILE A 120 0.16 12.89 2.82
N SER A 121 -0.32 11.90 3.59
CA SER A 121 -1.74 11.70 3.82
C SER A 121 -2.31 12.82 4.69
N VAL A 122 -3.27 13.57 4.14
CA VAL A 122 -3.87 14.75 4.79
C VAL A 122 -5.37 14.77 4.53
N ASP A 123 -6.15 14.49 5.57
CA ASP A 123 -7.60 14.47 5.51
C ASP A 123 -8.24 14.52 6.90
N ALA A 124 -9.57 14.51 6.89
CA ALA A 124 -10.39 14.53 8.09
C ALA A 124 -10.04 13.46 9.13
N PHE A 125 -9.50 12.31 8.71
CA PHE A 125 -9.22 11.14 9.54
C PHE A 125 -7.79 11.15 10.08
N HIS A 126 -6.80 11.42 9.24
CA HIS A 126 -5.41 11.55 9.68
C HIS A 126 -5.27 12.67 10.72
N GLN A 127 -5.96 13.79 10.52
CA GLN A 127 -5.97 14.92 11.46
C GLN A 127 -6.77 14.67 12.75
N GLU A 128 -7.39 13.51 12.94
CA GLU A 128 -7.85 13.08 14.29
C GLU A 128 -6.67 12.66 15.18
N HIS A 129 -5.53 12.31 14.59
CA HIS A 129 -4.35 11.78 15.29
C HIS A 129 -3.08 12.61 15.07
N VAL A 130 -2.96 13.26 13.92
CA VAL A 130 -1.78 14.02 13.54
C VAL A 130 -2.09 15.52 13.50
N PRO A 131 -1.53 16.32 14.43
CA PRO A 131 -1.75 17.76 14.45
C PRO A 131 -1.32 18.44 13.15
N LEU A 132 -2.12 19.41 12.69
CA LEU A 132 -1.86 20.11 11.43
C LEU A 132 -0.56 20.92 11.45
N ASP A 133 -0.16 21.43 12.61
CA ASP A 133 1.11 22.16 12.76
C ASP A 133 2.33 21.23 12.57
N ILE A 134 2.21 19.95 12.93
CA ILE A 134 3.23 18.93 12.67
C ILE A 134 3.29 18.62 11.17
N ILE A 135 2.15 18.44 10.52
CA ILE A 135 2.08 18.23 9.06
C ILE A 135 2.76 19.39 8.31
N ARG A 136 2.46 20.63 8.69
CA ARG A 136 3.08 21.83 8.12
C ARG A 136 4.60 21.81 8.28
N LYS A 137 5.11 21.54 9.49
CA LYS A 137 6.56 21.44 9.76
C LYS A 137 7.22 20.34 8.93
N THR A 138 6.56 19.19 8.79
CA THR A 138 7.05 18.06 7.97
C THR A 138 7.15 18.45 6.51
N ALA A 139 6.10 19.04 5.95
CA ALA A 139 6.09 19.52 4.58
C ALA A 139 7.14 20.60 4.31
N GLU A 140 7.25 21.61 5.18
CA GLU A 140 8.29 22.64 5.09
C GLU A 140 9.70 22.04 5.15
N ALA A 141 9.91 21.03 5.99
CA ALA A 141 11.19 20.34 6.07
C ALA A 141 11.53 19.59 4.77
N CYS A 142 10.56 18.94 4.13
CA CYS A 142 10.73 18.30 2.82
C CYS A 142 11.11 19.32 1.73
N LEU A 143 10.42 20.47 1.71
CA LEU A 143 10.73 21.56 0.77
C LEU A 143 12.13 22.15 1.02
N GLN A 144 12.50 22.37 2.28
CA GLN A 144 13.84 22.85 2.67
C GLN A 144 14.94 21.86 2.29
N ALA A 145 14.66 20.54 2.39
CA ALA A 145 15.54 19.48 1.96
C ALA A 145 15.61 19.31 0.43
N ARG A 146 14.81 20.07 -0.33
CA ARG A 146 14.73 20.06 -1.80
C ARG A 146 14.32 18.71 -2.39
N ILE A 147 13.39 18.04 -1.74
CA ILE A 147 12.72 16.87 -2.33
C ILE A 147 11.88 17.36 -3.51
N GLU A 148 12.04 16.72 -4.66
CA GLU A 148 11.54 17.21 -5.96
C GLU A 148 10.02 17.28 -6.02
N ASP A 149 9.35 16.24 -5.55
CA ASP A 149 7.90 16.11 -5.56
C ASP A 149 7.39 15.90 -4.13
N VAL A 150 6.57 16.83 -3.65
CA VAL A 150 5.84 16.70 -2.39
C VAL A 150 4.37 16.93 -2.70
N SER A 151 3.50 16.06 -2.21
CA SER A 151 2.06 16.15 -2.47
C SER A 151 1.21 15.81 -1.25
N TRP A 152 0.04 16.45 -1.19
CA TRP A 152 -1.05 16.07 -0.30
C TRP A 152 -1.86 14.93 -0.91
N ASP A 153 -2.16 13.91 -0.11
CA ASP A 153 -2.98 12.76 -0.51
C ASP A 153 -4.19 12.62 0.42
N PRO A 154 -5.31 13.28 0.09
CA PRO A 154 -6.52 13.19 0.90
C PRO A 154 -7.26 11.87 0.70
N CYS A 155 -7.88 11.34 1.76
CA CYS A 155 -8.91 10.31 1.64
C CYS A 155 -10.31 10.92 1.57
N TRP A 156 -11.02 10.66 0.48
CA TRP A 156 -12.40 11.10 0.24
C TRP A 156 -13.41 10.02 0.56
N VAL A 157 -14.59 10.41 1.03
CA VAL A 157 -15.71 9.51 1.30
C VAL A 157 -16.72 9.59 0.16
N ILE A 158 -17.09 8.45 -0.42
CA ILE A 158 -18.01 8.29 -1.59
C ILE A 158 -17.46 8.87 -2.91
N SER A 159 -17.15 10.15 -2.95
CA SER A 159 -16.41 10.85 -4.00
C SER A 159 -15.79 12.14 -3.44
N GLU A 160 -14.88 12.80 -4.15
CA GLU A 160 -14.38 14.13 -3.75
C GLU A 160 -15.52 15.17 -3.66
N ASP A 161 -16.52 15.06 -4.55
CA ASP A 161 -17.63 15.99 -4.66
C ASP A 161 -18.76 15.73 -3.65
N ASP A 162 -18.80 14.55 -3.01
CA ASP A 162 -19.86 14.20 -2.07
C ASP A 162 -19.86 15.13 -0.85
N ASP A 163 -21.04 15.67 -0.52
CA ASP A 163 -21.20 16.66 0.54
C ASP A 163 -21.46 16.01 1.91
N ASN A 164 -20.44 15.36 2.45
CA ASN A 164 -20.46 14.78 3.79
C ASN A 164 -19.52 15.49 4.77
N ARG A 165 -19.72 15.21 6.07
CA ARG A 165 -18.97 15.86 7.16
C ARG A 165 -17.45 15.66 7.06
N TYR A 166 -16.99 14.52 6.54
CA TYR A 166 -15.57 14.22 6.41
C TYR A 166 -14.96 14.98 5.23
N ASN A 167 -15.61 14.95 4.06
CA ASN A 167 -15.15 15.70 2.89
C ASN A 167 -15.10 17.21 3.14
N ARG A 168 -16.09 17.79 3.84
CA ARG A 168 -16.05 19.20 4.27
C ARG A 168 -14.83 19.49 5.15
N LYS A 169 -14.55 18.62 6.12
CA LYS A 169 -13.38 18.76 7.01
C LYS A 169 -12.07 18.59 6.24
N THR A 170 -11.97 17.63 5.33
CA THR A 170 -10.80 17.45 4.44
C THR A 170 -10.56 18.68 3.58
N LYS A 171 -11.59 19.23 2.92
CA LYS A 171 -11.50 20.47 2.13
C LYS A 171 -11.05 21.65 2.98
N PHE A 172 -11.55 21.78 4.21
CA PHE A 172 -11.09 22.80 5.15
C PHE A 172 -9.61 22.64 5.51
N ILE A 173 -9.16 21.42 5.85
CA ILE A 173 -7.75 21.14 6.18
C ILE A 173 -6.83 21.48 5.00
N LEU A 174 -7.19 21.07 3.78
CA LEU A 174 -6.39 21.36 2.59
C LEU A 174 -6.31 22.87 2.32
N LYS A 175 -7.40 23.61 2.56
CA LYS A 175 -7.41 25.06 2.46
C LYS A 175 -6.46 25.72 3.46
N GLU A 176 -6.40 25.21 4.69
CA GLU A 176 -5.46 25.71 5.71
C GLU A 176 -3.98 25.44 5.38
N LEU A 177 -3.68 24.64 4.34
CA LEU A 177 -2.34 24.35 3.85
C LEU A 177 -2.07 24.94 2.46
N GLU A 178 -2.99 25.73 1.90
CA GLU A 178 -2.92 26.24 0.53
C GLU A 178 -1.79 27.27 0.31
N ASP A 179 -1.24 27.82 1.38
CA ASP A 179 -0.11 28.74 1.37
C ASP A 179 1.23 28.03 1.08
N LEU A 180 1.29 26.71 1.28
CA LEU A 180 2.47 25.92 0.93
C LEU A 180 2.46 25.55 -0.57
N PRO A 181 3.60 25.63 -1.27
CA PRO A 181 3.70 25.32 -2.70
C PRO A 181 3.72 23.79 -2.94
N ILE A 182 2.70 23.08 -2.44
CA ILE A 182 2.58 21.63 -2.47
C ILE A 182 1.31 21.29 -3.24
N ARG A 183 1.42 20.41 -4.22
CA ARG A 183 0.29 20.00 -5.04
C ARG A 183 -0.64 19.07 -4.27
N ASN A 184 -1.93 19.15 -4.58
CA ASN A 184 -2.86 18.07 -4.24
C ASN A 184 -2.75 16.98 -5.31
N SER A 185 -2.58 15.72 -4.90
CA SER A 185 -2.52 14.57 -5.80
C SER A 185 -3.89 14.15 -6.35
N GLY A 186 -4.98 14.68 -5.79
CA GLY A 186 -6.35 14.22 -6.03
C GLY A 186 -6.81 13.19 -4.99
N GLY A 187 -5.86 12.55 -4.29
CA GLY A 187 -6.19 11.66 -3.19
C GLY A 187 -6.68 10.29 -3.62
N ASN A 188 -7.18 9.57 -2.62
CA ASN A 188 -7.77 8.25 -2.75
C ASN A 188 -9.20 8.22 -2.22
N MET A 189 -9.95 7.23 -2.68
CA MET A 189 -11.28 6.95 -2.13
C MET A 189 -11.18 6.05 -0.90
N MET A 190 -12.02 6.29 0.08
CA MET A 190 -12.17 5.41 1.24
C MET A 190 -12.64 4.03 0.79
N GLU A 191 -11.77 3.04 0.97
CA GLU A 191 -12.09 1.65 0.68
C GLU A 191 -13.04 1.05 1.72
N PRO A 192 -14.01 0.22 1.32
CA PRO A 192 -14.92 -0.48 2.23
C PRO A 192 -14.23 -1.70 2.89
N GLU A 193 -13.10 -1.45 3.54
CA GLU A 193 -12.22 -2.46 4.16
C GLU A 193 -11.73 -2.00 5.55
N GLY A 194 -11.06 -2.90 6.27
CA GLY A 194 -10.48 -2.64 7.59
C GLY A 194 -11.43 -1.93 8.57
N LEU A 195 -10.96 -0.83 9.17
CA LEU A 195 -11.73 -0.07 10.16
C LEU A 195 -12.92 0.70 9.57
N ALA A 196 -12.93 0.99 8.25
CA ALA A 196 -14.06 1.66 7.61
C ALA A 196 -15.35 0.81 7.73
N LEU A 197 -15.21 -0.52 7.70
CA LEU A 197 -16.30 -1.48 7.91
C LEU A 197 -17.01 -1.34 9.25
N VAL A 198 -16.36 -0.74 10.25
CA VAL A 198 -16.92 -0.54 11.58
C VAL A 198 -17.29 0.92 11.80
N ASN A 199 -16.37 1.82 11.49
CA ASN A 199 -16.45 3.24 11.87
C ASN A 199 -17.22 4.09 10.85
N LEU A 200 -17.35 3.63 9.60
CA LEU A 200 -17.88 4.41 8.47
C LEU A 200 -18.99 3.66 7.73
N LYS A 201 -19.66 2.73 8.42
CA LYS A 201 -20.75 1.89 7.86
C LYS A 201 -21.81 2.68 7.11
N GLU A 202 -22.16 3.86 7.60
CA GLU A 202 -23.19 4.73 7.02
C GLU A 202 -22.83 5.28 5.64
N PHE A 203 -21.54 5.24 5.24
CA PHE A 203 -21.05 5.67 3.93
C PHE A 203 -20.71 4.52 2.99
N LEU A 204 -20.87 3.27 3.43
CA LEU A 204 -20.53 2.10 2.60
C LEU A 204 -21.60 1.86 1.54
N PRO A 205 -21.21 1.48 0.32
CA PRO A 205 -22.18 1.10 -0.71
C PRO A 205 -22.93 -0.18 -0.29
N PRO A 206 -24.09 -0.48 -0.88
CA PRO A 206 -24.78 -1.74 -0.61
C PRO A 206 -23.92 -2.94 -1.05
N ARG A 207 -23.92 -4.00 -0.23
CA ARG A 207 -23.26 -5.27 -0.56
C ARG A 207 -23.96 -5.94 -1.74
N LYS A 208 -23.18 -6.60 -2.59
CA LYS A 208 -23.67 -7.40 -3.72
C LYS A 208 -23.22 -8.84 -3.56
N LYS A 209 -24.08 -9.82 -3.85
CA LYS A 209 -23.73 -11.25 -3.78
C LYS A 209 -22.47 -11.57 -4.61
N ILE A 210 -22.38 -10.96 -5.79
CA ILE A 210 -21.20 -10.99 -6.64
C ILE A 210 -20.97 -9.55 -7.12
N PRO A 211 -19.99 -8.82 -6.57
CA PRO A 211 -19.63 -7.50 -7.05
C PRO A 211 -19.18 -7.55 -8.51
N ALA A 212 -19.46 -6.49 -9.26
CA ALA A 212 -18.99 -6.34 -10.64
C ALA A 212 -17.53 -5.88 -10.66
N GLY A 213 -16.82 -6.22 -11.74
CA GLY A 213 -15.44 -5.84 -11.99
C GLY A 213 -14.51 -7.04 -12.18
N LYS A 214 -13.25 -6.75 -12.45
CA LYS A 214 -12.15 -7.72 -12.61
C LYS A 214 -10.87 -7.20 -11.96
N CYS A 215 -9.90 -8.08 -11.75
CA CYS A 215 -8.55 -7.69 -11.31
C CYS A 215 -7.99 -6.60 -12.26
N GLY A 216 -7.49 -5.51 -11.69
CA GLY A 216 -7.08 -4.32 -12.45
C GLY A 216 -8.09 -3.17 -12.47
N ASP A 217 -9.37 -3.40 -12.12
CA ASP A 217 -10.37 -2.32 -12.04
C ASP A 217 -10.30 -1.52 -10.74
N ILE A 218 -9.73 -2.09 -9.68
CA ILE A 218 -9.56 -1.45 -8.36
C ILE A 218 -8.18 -0.78 -8.31
N PRO A 219 -8.04 0.44 -7.75
CA PRO A 219 -6.75 1.09 -7.57
C PRO A 219 -5.70 0.15 -6.94
N TYR A 220 -4.47 0.25 -7.42
CA TYR A 220 -3.33 -0.57 -6.96
C TYR A 220 -3.49 -2.08 -7.17
N THR A 221 -4.43 -2.51 -8.03
CA THR A 221 -4.55 -3.91 -8.44
C THR A 221 -4.19 -4.09 -9.91
N GLU A 222 -3.75 -5.29 -10.26
CA GLU A 222 -3.40 -5.67 -11.63
C GLU A 222 -4.01 -7.05 -11.96
N PRO A 223 -4.23 -7.36 -13.25
CA PRO A 223 -4.55 -8.73 -13.67
C PRO A 223 -3.45 -9.70 -13.22
N LEU A 224 -3.83 -10.83 -12.63
CA LEU A 224 -2.90 -11.81 -12.05
C LEU A 224 -1.96 -12.45 -13.08
N ASP A 225 -2.27 -12.36 -14.38
CA ASP A 225 -1.48 -12.82 -15.51
C ASP A 225 -0.74 -11.68 -16.24
N SER A 226 -0.75 -10.46 -15.71
CA SER A 226 -0.06 -9.29 -16.25
C SER A 226 0.46 -8.35 -15.15
N ILE A 227 1.19 -8.92 -14.19
CA ILE A 227 1.72 -8.21 -13.03
C ILE A 227 2.94 -7.37 -13.40
N LYS A 228 3.00 -6.15 -12.87
CA LYS A 228 4.14 -5.24 -12.96
C LYS A 228 4.64 -4.77 -11.59
N CYS A 229 3.84 -4.92 -10.54
CA CYS A 229 4.21 -4.55 -9.19
C CYS A 229 4.37 -5.78 -8.29
N VAL A 230 5.41 -5.79 -7.45
CA VAL A 230 5.54 -6.75 -6.34
C VAL A 230 5.65 -5.99 -5.02
N CYS A 231 4.95 -6.46 -4.00
CA CYS A 231 5.03 -5.90 -2.65
C CYS A 231 5.85 -6.84 -1.76
N VAL A 232 6.78 -6.27 -1.01
CA VAL A 232 7.59 -6.92 0.01
C VAL A 232 6.98 -6.64 1.37
N GLU A 233 6.50 -7.70 2.00
CA GLU A 233 5.93 -7.69 3.35
C GLU A 233 7.01 -7.55 4.42
N PRO A 234 6.70 -7.09 5.65
CA PRO A 234 7.68 -6.98 6.74
C PRO A 234 8.39 -8.29 7.09
N ASP A 235 7.78 -9.45 6.84
CA ASP A 235 8.41 -10.76 7.09
C ASP A 235 9.17 -11.34 5.87
N GLY A 236 9.33 -10.54 4.82
CA GLY A 236 10.01 -10.93 3.58
C GLY A 236 9.15 -11.71 2.60
N ARG A 237 7.86 -11.96 2.88
CA ARG A 237 6.94 -12.50 1.87
C ARG A 237 6.81 -11.54 0.69
N ILE A 238 6.67 -12.12 -0.50
CA ILE A 238 6.54 -11.39 -1.75
C ILE A 238 5.13 -11.58 -2.27
N ALA A 239 4.36 -10.50 -2.29
CA ALA A 239 2.99 -10.48 -2.77
C ALA A 239 2.91 -9.91 -4.19
N VAL A 240 2.04 -10.51 -5.02
CA VAL A 240 1.69 -9.99 -6.36
C VAL A 240 0.29 -9.35 -6.39
N CYS A 241 -0.48 -9.55 -5.32
CA CYS A 241 -1.80 -8.96 -5.06
C CYS A 241 -2.17 -9.27 -3.59
N ASN A 242 -3.25 -8.69 -3.05
CA ASN A 242 -3.74 -8.86 -1.68
C ASN A 242 -3.58 -10.31 -1.16
N ASP A 243 -2.65 -10.55 -0.23
CA ASP A 243 -2.34 -11.85 0.38
C ASP A 243 -2.01 -12.99 -0.61
N PHE A 244 -1.74 -12.68 -1.88
CA PHE A 244 -1.25 -13.63 -2.87
C PHE A 244 0.27 -13.65 -2.86
N TYR A 245 0.83 -14.46 -1.97
CA TYR A 245 2.27 -14.61 -1.81
C TYR A 245 2.83 -15.64 -2.80
N ILE A 246 3.87 -15.25 -3.53
CA ILE A 246 4.60 -16.12 -4.47
C ILE A 246 5.82 -16.78 -3.81
N GLY A 247 6.17 -16.38 -2.60
CA GLY A 247 7.26 -16.95 -1.81
C GLY A 247 7.71 -16.02 -0.69
N ASN A 248 8.84 -16.33 -0.07
CA ASN A 248 9.48 -15.48 0.93
C ASN A 248 10.96 -15.31 0.58
N ALA A 249 11.39 -14.05 0.40
CA ALA A 249 12.74 -13.69 -0.03
C ALA A 249 13.83 -13.99 1.01
N SER A 250 13.46 -14.22 2.28
CA SER A 250 14.41 -14.72 3.30
C SER A 250 14.80 -16.19 3.10
N LYS A 251 14.05 -16.92 2.27
CA LYS A 251 14.23 -18.37 2.05
C LYS A 251 14.60 -18.72 0.62
N THR A 252 14.16 -17.91 -0.35
CA THR A 252 14.34 -18.17 -1.78
C THR A 252 14.73 -16.86 -2.45
N ASP A 253 15.64 -16.92 -3.43
CA ASP A 253 16.05 -15.72 -4.17
C ASP A 253 14.84 -15.02 -4.82
N ILE A 254 14.73 -13.71 -4.63
CA ILE A 254 13.62 -12.92 -5.17
C ILE A 254 13.53 -13.01 -6.71
N VAL A 255 14.66 -13.08 -7.41
CA VAL A 255 14.69 -13.22 -8.87
C VAL A 255 14.12 -14.57 -9.26
N ASP A 256 14.44 -15.64 -8.52
CA ASP A 256 13.87 -16.97 -8.78
C ASP A 256 12.35 -16.98 -8.53
N LEU A 257 11.87 -16.33 -7.47
CA LEU A 257 10.43 -16.18 -7.20
C LEU A 257 9.71 -15.47 -8.36
N ILE A 258 10.31 -14.38 -8.87
CA ILE A 258 9.77 -13.62 -10.00
C ILE A 258 9.81 -14.45 -11.30
N GLU A 259 10.93 -15.10 -11.61
CA GLU A 259 11.08 -15.84 -12.86
C GLU A 259 10.24 -17.12 -12.90
N SER A 260 10.01 -17.75 -11.75
CA SER A 260 9.19 -18.96 -11.62
C SER A 260 7.68 -18.72 -11.51
N TYR A 261 7.24 -17.46 -11.42
CA TYR A 261 5.83 -17.11 -11.26
C TYR A 261 4.95 -17.68 -12.39
N ASP A 262 3.96 -18.49 -12.02
CA ASP A 262 2.97 -19.02 -12.95
C ASP A 262 1.60 -19.07 -12.26
N PRO A 263 0.71 -18.10 -12.55
CA PRO A 263 -0.58 -18.03 -11.87
C PRO A 263 -1.48 -19.23 -12.21
N PHE A 264 -1.24 -19.93 -13.32
CA PHE A 264 -2.03 -21.11 -13.70
C PHE A 264 -1.69 -22.36 -12.87
N LYS A 265 -0.56 -22.35 -12.15
CA LYS A 265 -0.21 -23.38 -11.16
C LYS A 265 -0.87 -23.15 -9.80
N ILE A 266 -1.42 -21.96 -9.56
CA ILE A 266 -2.11 -21.59 -8.33
C ILE A 266 -3.62 -21.72 -8.58
N PRO A 267 -4.32 -22.73 -8.01
CA PRO A 267 -5.71 -23.02 -8.37
C PRO A 267 -6.66 -21.83 -8.23
N GLU A 268 -6.50 -21.05 -7.16
CA GLU A 268 -7.24 -19.82 -6.90
C GLU A 268 -7.07 -18.80 -8.02
N MET A 269 -5.82 -18.52 -8.40
CA MET A 269 -5.51 -17.54 -9.46
C MET A 269 -5.99 -18.03 -10.82
N LYS A 270 -5.75 -19.30 -11.14
CA LYS A 270 -6.26 -19.93 -12.37
C LYS A 270 -7.77 -19.75 -12.51
N ALA A 271 -8.52 -20.05 -11.46
CA ALA A 271 -9.98 -19.92 -11.46
C ALA A 271 -10.43 -18.47 -11.70
N ILE A 272 -9.74 -17.50 -11.07
CA ILE A 272 -10.00 -16.07 -11.27
C ILE A 272 -9.68 -15.64 -12.71
N ILE A 273 -8.57 -16.08 -13.28
CA ILE A 273 -8.15 -15.70 -14.63
C ILE A 273 -9.12 -16.29 -15.68
N GLU A 274 -9.51 -17.55 -15.52
CA GLU A 274 -10.35 -18.23 -16.52
C GLU A 274 -11.80 -17.73 -16.51
N ASN A 275 -12.37 -17.47 -15.32
CA ASN A 275 -13.81 -17.21 -15.19
C ASN A 275 -14.17 -16.11 -14.15
N GLY A 276 -13.21 -15.25 -13.80
CA GLY A 276 -13.42 -14.16 -12.85
C GLY A 276 -13.83 -14.63 -11.45
N MET A 277 -14.59 -13.79 -10.74
CA MET A 277 -15.07 -14.13 -9.40
C MET A 277 -16.03 -15.32 -9.39
N LYS A 278 -16.74 -15.58 -10.49
CA LYS A 278 -17.56 -16.80 -10.63
C LYS A 278 -16.67 -18.05 -10.61
N GLY A 279 -15.56 -18.03 -11.36
CA GLY A 279 -14.57 -19.11 -11.31
C GLY A 279 -14.04 -19.36 -9.91
N LEU A 280 -13.72 -18.29 -9.16
CA LEU A 280 -13.27 -18.41 -7.78
C LEU A 280 -14.34 -19.06 -6.87
N ILE A 281 -15.62 -18.67 -7.01
CA ILE A 281 -16.72 -19.30 -6.28
C ILE A 281 -16.81 -20.79 -6.61
N ASP A 282 -16.86 -21.13 -7.90
CA ASP A 282 -17.04 -22.51 -8.35
C ASP A 282 -15.89 -23.39 -7.84
N TRP A 283 -14.65 -22.89 -7.90
CA TRP A 283 -13.50 -23.52 -7.30
C TRP A 283 -13.63 -23.66 -5.77
N ALA A 284 -14.07 -22.62 -5.06
CA ALA A 284 -14.21 -22.63 -3.61
C ALA A 284 -15.25 -23.65 -3.13
N ARG A 285 -16.36 -23.81 -3.87
CA ARG A 285 -17.38 -24.83 -3.60
C ARG A 285 -16.84 -26.24 -3.69
N THR A 286 -15.89 -26.52 -4.60
CA THR A 286 -15.20 -27.83 -4.63
C THR A 286 -14.38 -28.12 -3.37
N LYS A 287 -14.15 -27.10 -2.54
CA LYS A 287 -13.45 -27.18 -1.25
C LYS A 287 -14.37 -27.00 -0.06
N GLY A 288 -15.70 -26.98 -0.27
CA GLY A 288 -16.69 -26.80 0.80
C GLY A 288 -16.74 -25.38 1.37
N VAL A 289 -16.22 -24.39 0.65
CA VAL A 289 -16.30 -22.97 1.04
C VAL A 289 -17.41 -22.31 0.23
N GLU A 290 -18.45 -21.84 0.91
CA GLU A 290 -19.51 -21.02 0.30
C GLU A 290 -19.21 -19.53 0.48
N PRO A 291 -19.59 -18.68 -0.49
CA PRO A 291 -19.55 -17.23 -0.33
C PRO A 291 -20.46 -16.75 0.81
N ASP A 292 -20.13 -15.59 1.39
CA ASP A 292 -20.97 -14.92 2.38
C ASP A 292 -22.35 -14.60 1.78
N PRO A 293 -23.45 -15.10 2.37
CA PRO A 293 -24.80 -14.87 1.84
C PRO A 293 -25.19 -13.38 1.79
N GLU A 294 -24.58 -12.56 2.65
CA GLU A 294 -24.79 -11.11 2.71
C GLU A 294 -24.03 -10.36 1.59
N GLY A 295 -23.18 -11.05 0.83
CA GLY A 295 -22.43 -10.50 -0.32
C GLY A 295 -21.18 -9.73 0.07
N TYR A 296 -20.69 -8.83 -0.78
CA TYR A 296 -19.42 -8.13 -0.60
C TYR A 296 -19.51 -6.70 -1.17
N TYR A 297 -18.63 -5.81 -0.70
CA TYR A 297 -18.54 -4.44 -1.23
C TYR A 297 -17.70 -4.35 -2.51
N SER A 298 -16.68 -5.20 -2.64
CA SER A 298 -15.76 -5.23 -3.80
C SER A 298 -15.35 -6.65 -4.18
N ILE A 299 -14.85 -6.82 -5.40
CA ILE A 299 -14.29 -8.10 -5.86
C ILE A 299 -13.05 -8.50 -5.04
N CYS A 300 -12.25 -7.54 -4.56
CA CYS A 300 -11.06 -7.80 -3.74
C CYS A 300 -11.43 -8.31 -2.36
N GLN A 301 -12.46 -7.72 -1.74
CA GLN A 301 -12.98 -8.19 -0.46
C GLN A 301 -13.52 -9.62 -0.59
N MET A 302 -14.32 -9.88 -1.64
CA MET A 302 -14.83 -11.22 -1.95
C MET A 302 -13.69 -12.23 -2.15
N CYS A 303 -12.71 -11.88 -2.99
CA CYS A 303 -11.55 -12.72 -3.28
C CYS A 303 -10.78 -13.08 -2.02
N THR A 304 -10.50 -12.11 -1.17
CA THR A 304 -9.74 -12.30 0.09
C THR A 304 -10.53 -13.12 1.10
N ASN A 305 -11.83 -12.84 1.25
CA ASN A 305 -12.70 -13.58 2.18
C ASN A 305 -12.82 -15.07 1.80
N ILE A 306 -13.06 -15.38 0.52
CA ILE A 306 -13.16 -16.76 0.03
C ILE A 306 -11.83 -17.51 0.26
N ARG A 307 -10.69 -16.89 -0.06
CA ARG A 307 -9.36 -17.51 0.10
C ARG A 307 -8.99 -17.72 1.57
N LYS A 308 -9.32 -16.78 2.47
CA LYS A 308 -9.03 -16.91 3.92
C LYS A 308 -9.93 -17.92 4.61
N SER A 309 -11.19 -18.05 4.20
CA SER A 309 -12.14 -19.01 4.80
C SER A 309 -11.67 -20.46 4.63
N LYS A 310 -10.94 -20.77 3.55
CA LYS A 310 -10.28 -22.06 3.33
C LYS A 310 -9.17 -22.35 4.36
N GLN A 311 -8.44 -21.34 4.83
CA GLN A 311 -7.33 -21.55 5.77
C GLN A 311 -7.80 -21.97 7.16
N LYS A 312 -9.08 -21.72 7.50
CA LYS A 312 -9.69 -22.17 8.77
C LYS A 312 -10.21 -23.62 8.74
N LEU A 313 -10.22 -24.26 7.56
CA LEU A 313 -10.67 -25.64 7.35
C LEU A 313 -9.50 -26.63 7.21
N LYS A 314 -8.25 -26.15 7.31
CA LYS A 314 -7.02 -26.95 7.36
C LYS A 314 -6.42 -26.87 8.75
#